data_AF-A0A7W0WIW8-F1
#
_entry.id   AF-A0A7W0WIW8-F1
#
_cell.length_a   1.000
_cell.length_b   1.000
_cell.length_c   1.000
_cell.angle_alpha   90.00
_cell.angle_beta   90.00
_cell.angle_gamma   90.00
#
_symmetry.space_group_name_H-M   'P 1'
#
loop_
_entity.id
_entity.type
_entity.pdbx_description
1 polymer ?
#
loop_
_entity_poly.entity_id
_entity_poly.type
_entity_poly.pdbx_seq_one_letter_code
_entity_poly.pdbx_strand_id
1 'polypeptide(L)'
;MLRSEHVMARLYRGRLVTHRLSPDDQRALTVAAELCDLYAAHVGLPRSRLERELTVREEGLGPGLDSRRGFKIVRALSKLLEERASWTAPTEVDPYTLRTRVFELAAALPEPPAEEPGLLEVPTRGDVLSQVAVETGVEDPAACMYADRQGAQLLGDFDRPSPEELV
;
A
#
# COMPACT_ATOMS: atom_id res chain seq x y z
N MET A 1 3.25 0.44 15.76
CA MET A 1 3.30 -0.62 16.76
C MET A 1 2.74 -1.93 16.20
N LEU A 2 3.31 -3.09 16.59
CA LEU A 2 2.79 -4.42 16.23
C LEU A 2 1.35 -4.64 16.74
N ARG A 3 0.55 -5.36 15.94
CA ARG A 3 -0.83 -5.75 16.28
C ARG A 3 -0.91 -7.14 16.92
N SER A 4 -2.04 -7.45 17.58
CA SER A 4 -2.28 -8.74 18.25
C SER A 4 -2.07 -9.95 17.34
N GLU A 5 -2.39 -9.85 16.05
CA GLU A 5 -2.18 -10.90 15.03
C GLU A 5 -0.70 -11.28 14.82
N HIS A 6 0.22 -10.35 15.11
CA HIS A 6 1.67 -10.54 15.03
C HIS A 6 2.26 -11.16 16.30
N VAL A 7 1.50 -11.18 17.41
CA VAL A 7 2.00 -11.69 18.68
C VAL A 7 2.20 -13.20 18.59
N MET A 8 3.43 -13.62 18.88
CA MET A 8 3.81 -15.02 18.97
C MET A 8 4.16 -15.34 20.41
N ALA A 9 3.24 -15.98 21.12
CA ALA A 9 3.45 -16.40 22.49
C ALA A 9 2.69 -17.71 22.76
N ARG A 10 3.06 -18.40 23.83
CA ARG A 10 2.35 -19.58 24.32
C ARG A 10 2.18 -19.51 25.83
N LEU A 11 1.09 -20.07 26.34
CA LEU A 11 0.92 -20.29 27.77
C LEU A 11 1.59 -21.63 28.15
N TYR A 12 2.44 -21.60 29.18
CA TYR A 12 3.10 -22.80 29.69
C TYR A 12 3.15 -22.75 31.21
N ARG A 13 2.52 -23.72 31.88
CA ARG A 13 2.43 -23.81 33.36
C ARG A 13 1.99 -22.49 34.00
N GLY A 14 0.94 -21.87 33.45
CA GLY A 14 0.39 -20.60 33.94
C GLY A 14 1.24 -19.36 33.64
N ARG A 15 2.35 -19.49 32.87
CA ARG A 15 3.21 -18.37 32.47
C ARG A 15 3.11 -18.12 30.97
N LEU A 16 3.05 -16.84 30.59
CA LEU A 16 3.14 -16.43 29.19
C LEU A 16 4.61 -16.46 28.74
N VAL A 17 4.90 -17.26 27.72
CA VAL A 17 6.23 -17.38 27.12
C VAL A 17 6.18 -16.76 25.72
N THR A 18 6.85 -15.62 25.55
CA THR A 18 6.96 -14.93 24.26
C THR A 18 7.99 -15.60 23.38
N HIS A 19 7.69 -15.74 22.10
CA HIS A 19 8.68 -16.06 21.08
C HIS A 19 9.41 -14.76 20.71
N ARG A 20 10.72 -14.72 20.94
CA ARG A 20 11.59 -13.59 20.56
C ARG A 20 12.52 -14.06 19.46
N LEU A 21 12.78 -13.18 18.49
CA LEU A 21 13.87 -13.41 17.57
C LEU A 21 15.19 -13.11 18.29
N SER A 22 16.22 -13.89 17.98
CA SER A 22 17.56 -13.59 18.48
C SER A 22 18.21 -12.62 17.51
N PRO A 23 18.87 -11.54 17.99
CA PRO A 23 19.66 -10.67 17.12
C PRO A 23 20.84 -11.42 16.47
N ASP A 24 21.21 -12.59 17.00
CA ASP A 24 22.24 -13.46 16.42
C ASP A 24 21.68 -14.55 15.47
N ASP A 25 20.35 -14.60 15.23
CA ASP A 25 19.79 -15.57 14.28
C ASP A 25 20.04 -15.11 12.85
N GLN A 26 21.04 -15.71 12.21
CA GLN A 26 21.43 -15.36 10.84
C GLN A 26 20.27 -15.46 9.83
N ARG A 27 19.30 -16.36 10.04
CA ARG A 27 18.13 -16.46 9.14
C ARG A 27 17.20 -15.25 9.33
N ALA A 28 17.00 -14.82 10.57
CA ALA A 28 16.24 -13.60 10.88
C ALA A 28 16.92 -12.36 10.29
N LEU A 29 18.24 -12.24 10.44
CA LEU A 29 19.01 -11.13 9.88
C LEU A 29 18.95 -11.10 8.35
N THR A 30 19.06 -12.25 7.68
CA THR A 30 18.93 -12.32 6.21
C THR A 30 17.56 -11.86 5.75
N VAL A 31 16.48 -12.34 6.37
CA VAL A 31 15.12 -11.89 6.01
C VAL A 31 14.90 -10.41 6.32
N ALA A 32 15.39 -9.93 7.46
CA ALA A 32 15.32 -8.52 7.81
C ALA A 32 16.05 -7.64 6.77
N ALA A 33 17.25 -8.05 6.35
CA ALA A 33 18.00 -7.35 5.31
C ALA A 33 17.24 -7.30 3.97
N GLU A 34 16.68 -8.42 3.52
CA GLU A 34 15.89 -8.47 2.30
C GLU A 34 14.66 -7.57 2.35
N LEU A 35 13.97 -7.52 3.49
CA LEU A 35 12.80 -6.65 3.67
C LEU A 35 13.21 -5.17 3.72
N CYS A 36 14.32 -4.83 4.37
CA CYS A 36 14.88 -3.48 4.35
C CYS A 36 15.24 -3.03 2.92
N ASP A 37 15.89 -3.90 2.14
CA ASP A 37 16.23 -3.63 0.74
C ASP A 37 14.99 -3.45 -0.12
N LEU A 38 13.95 -4.28 0.11
CA LEU A 38 12.68 -4.16 -0.60
C LEU A 38 12.03 -2.79 -0.39
N TYR A 39 11.92 -2.33 0.87
CA TYR A 39 11.35 -1.03 1.19
C TYR A 39 12.17 0.11 0.57
N ALA A 40 13.50 0.05 0.68
CA ALA A 40 14.39 1.04 0.09
C ALA A 40 14.24 1.13 -1.44
N ALA A 41 14.10 -0.01 -2.12
CA ALA A 41 13.88 -0.07 -3.56
C ALA A 41 12.49 0.44 -4.01
N HIS A 42 11.54 0.58 -3.07
CA HIS A 42 10.16 1.03 -3.34
C HIS A 42 9.93 2.51 -3.07
N VAL A 43 10.95 3.26 -2.67
CA VAL A 43 10.88 4.73 -2.55
C VAL A 43 10.42 5.34 -3.87
N GLY A 44 9.38 6.17 -3.80
CA GLY A 44 8.70 6.79 -4.94
C GLY A 44 7.70 5.90 -5.67
N LEU A 45 7.52 4.63 -5.27
CA LEU A 45 6.60 3.70 -5.93
C LEU A 45 5.26 3.57 -5.17
N PRO A 46 4.18 3.15 -5.85
CA PRO A 46 2.88 2.94 -5.22
C PRO A 46 2.93 1.84 -4.15
N ARG A 47 2.24 2.09 -3.03
CA ARG A 47 2.08 1.17 -1.90
C ARG A 47 1.56 -0.20 -2.32
N SER A 48 0.59 -0.25 -3.23
CA SER A 48 0.05 -1.49 -3.76
C SER A 48 1.08 -2.38 -4.47
N ARG A 49 2.16 -1.80 -5.00
CA ARG A 49 3.28 -2.55 -5.59
C ARG A 49 4.10 -3.23 -4.50
N LEU A 50 4.46 -2.49 -3.45
CA LEU A 50 5.17 -3.03 -2.30
C LEU A 50 4.37 -4.14 -1.62
N GLU A 51 3.07 -3.93 -1.37
CA GLU A 51 2.21 -4.92 -0.73
C GLU A 51 2.10 -6.23 -1.53
N ARG A 52 2.06 -6.14 -2.86
CA ARG A 52 2.08 -7.30 -3.74
C ARG A 52 3.41 -8.05 -3.66
N GLU A 53 4.53 -7.33 -3.69
CA GLU A 53 5.85 -7.97 -3.62
C GLU A 53 6.13 -8.57 -2.23
N LEU A 54 5.69 -7.91 -1.16
CA LEU A 54 5.73 -8.46 0.20
C LEU A 54 4.95 -9.78 0.30
N THR A 55 3.76 -9.85 -0.32
CA THR A 55 2.96 -11.07 -0.34
C THR A 55 3.71 -12.22 -1.04
N VAL A 56 4.30 -11.95 -2.20
CA VAL A 56 5.10 -12.95 -2.93
C VAL A 56 6.32 -13.40 -2.13
N ARG A 57 7.03 -12.46 -1.49
CA ARG A 57 8.22 -12.79 -0.68
C ARG A 57 7.89 -13.54 0.60
N GLU A 58 6.75 -13.28 1.22
CA GLU A 58 6.32 -14.01 2.42
C GLU A 58 6.31 -15.52 2.21
N GLU A 59 5.85 -15.98 1.05
CA GLU A 59 5.80 -17.40 0.69
C GLU A 59 7.19 -18.05 0.63
N GLY A 60 8.20 -17.31 0.16
CA GLY A 60 9.58 -17.77 0.09
C GLY A 60 10.37 -17.63 1.40
N LEU A 61 10.26 -16.47 2.04
CA LEU A 61 11.05 -16.12 3.23
C LEU A 61 10.52 -16.77 4.50
N GLY A 62 9.20 -16.91 4.63
CA GLY A 62 8.55 -17.47 5.80
C GLY A 62 9.06 -18.87 6.17
N PRO A 63 8.95 -19.86 5.28
CA PRO A 63 9.39 -21.23 5.56
C PRO A 63 10.88 -21.34 5.93
N GLY A 64 11.73 -20.46 5.40
CA GLY A 64 13.17 -20.42 5.71
C GLY A 64 13.47 -20.00 7.16
N LEU A 65 12.65 -19.11 7.73
CA LEU A 65 12.74 -18.70 9.14
C LEU A 65 12.22 -19.78 10.09
N ASP A 66 10.95 -20.14 9.91
CA ASP A 66 10.26 -21.13 10.73
C ASP A 66 9.11 -21.72 9.91
N SER A 67 9.08 -23.05 9.81
CA SER A 67 8.12 -23.78 8.97
C SER A 67 6.65 -23.63 9.40
N ARG A 68 6.39 -23.18 10.63
CA ARG A 68 5.03 -23.01 11.17
C ARG A 68 4.64 -21.56 11.39
N ARG A 69 5.62 -20.68 11.59
CA ARG A 69 5.39 -19.31 12.07
C ARG A 69 6.13 -18.24 11.29
N GLY A 70 7.00 -18.61 10.35
CA GLY A 70 7.86 -17.67 9.66
C GLY A 70 7.08 -16.61 8.89
N PHE A 71 5.92 -16.95 8.32
CA PHE A 71 5.03 -15.97 7.69
C PHE A 71 4.60 -14.86 8.69
N LYS A 72 4.32 -15.19 9.96
CA LYS A 72 4.00 -14.20 10.98
C LYS A 72 5.19 -13.32 11.31
N ILE A 73 6.40 -13.88 11.31
CA ILE A 73 7.63 -13.14 11.51
C ILE A 73 7.83 -12.13 10.37
N VAL A 74 7.71 -12.57 9.11
CA VAL A 74 7.81 -11.69 7.92
C VAL A 74 6.80 -10.54 7.99
N ARG A 75 5.54 -10.83 8.33
CA ARG A 75 4.50 -9.79 8.51
C ARG A 75 4.85 -8.81 9.62
N ALA A 76 5.34 -9.31 10.75
CA ALA A 76 5.73 -8.47 11.88
C ALA A 76 6.90 -7.54 11.52
N LEU A 77 7.95 -8.06 10.89
CA LEU A 77 9.08 -7.26 10.42
C LEU A 77 8.63 -6.22 9.39
N SER A 78 7.84 -6.64 8.40
CA SER A 78 7.25 -5.73 7.40
C SER A 78 6.42 -4.63 8.05
N LYS A 79 5.69 -4.95 9.13
CA LYS A 79 4.90 -3.95 9.85
C LYS A 79 5.77 -2.94 10.59
N LEU A 80 6.86 -3.38 11.20
CA LEU A 80 7.84 -2.48 11.83
C LEU A 80 8.51 -1.56 10.80
N LEU A 81 8.81 -2.07 9.60
CA LEU A 81 9.33 -1.25 8.50
C LEU A 81 8.31 -0.23 7.99
N GLU A 82 7.03 -0.61 7.90
CA GLU A 82 5.96 0.31 7.51
C GLU A 82 5.87 1.54 8.43
N GLU A 83 6.21 1.38 9.72
CA GLU A 83 6.22 2.47 10.70
C GLU A 83 7.39 3.43 10.54
N ARG A 84 8.42 3.02 9.80
CA ARG A 84 9.59 3.82 9.42
C ARG A 84 9.45 4.41 8.01
N ALA A 85 8.31 4.20 7.35
CA ALA A 85 8.01 4.74 6.04
C ALA A 85 6.98 5.87 6.12
N SER A 86 7.20 6.93 5.34
CA SER A 86 6.18 7.95 5.11
C SER A 86 5.41 7.66 3.82
N TRP A 87 4.15 8.09 3.78
CA TRP A 87 3.25 7.85 2.67
C TRP A 87 2.66 9.17 2.21
N THR A 88 2.70 9.40 0.90
CA THR A 88 2.21 10.65 0.29
C THR A 88 1.20 10.33 -0.81
N ALA A 89 0.23 11.22 -1.01
CA ALA A 89 -0.67 11.10 -2.15
C ALA A 89 0.10 11.42 -3.45
N PRO A 90 -0.15 10.70 -4.56
CA PRO A 90 0.49 10.98 -5.85
C PRO A 90 -0.08 12.22 -6.56
N THR A 91 -0.82 13.08 -5.86
CA THR A 91 -1.44 14.28 -6.42
C THR A 91 -1.57 15.37 -5.35
N GLU A 92 -1.48 16.63 -5.78
CA GLU A 92 -1.71 17.81 -4.94
C GLU A 92 -3.20 18.21 -4.89
N VAL A 93 -4.02 17.69 -5.81
CA VAL A 93 -5.45 17.99 -5.87
C VAL A 93 -6.22 17.09 -4.92
N ASP A 94 -7.23 17.65 -4.23
CA ASP A 94 -8.12 16.86 -3.38
C ASP A 94 -8.93 15.83 -4.21
N PRO A 95 -8.66 14.52 -4.08
CA PRO A 95 -9.37 13.49 -4.84
C PRO A 95 -10.85 13.39 -4.48
N TYR A 96 -11.26 13.83 -3.29
CA TYR A 96 -12.67 13.90 -2.92
C TYR A 96 -13.42 14.94 -3.76
N THR A 97 -12.92 16.18 -3.81
CA THR A 97 -13.48 17.25 -4.65
C THR A 97 -13.54 16.83 -6.12
N LEU A 98 -12.47 16.21 -6.63
CA LEU A 98 -12.40 15.76 -8.02
C LEU A 98 -13.46 14.69 -8.34
N ARG A 99 -13.62 13.67 -7.48
CA ARG A 99 -14.68 12.65 -7.63
C ARG A 99 -16.06 13.27 -7.58
N THR A 100 -16.31 14.11 -6.57
CA THR A 100 -17.60 14.77 -6.41
C THR A 100 -17.99 15.48 -7.69
N ARG A 101 -17.05 16.24 -8.28
CA ARG A 101 -17.33 16.97 -9.51
C ARG A 101 -17.59 16.07 -10.73
N VAL A 102 -16.80 15.00 -10.90
CA VAL A 102 -17.03 13.99 -11.95
C VAL A 102 -18.43 13.40 -11.83
N PHE A 103 -18.84 12.99 -10.63
CA PHE A 103 -20.14 12.35 -10.41
C PHE A 103 -21.31 13.33 -10.49
N GLU A 104 -21.13 14.59 -10.08
CA GLU A 104 -22.13 15.64 -10.27
C GLU A 104 -22.43 15.89 -11.75
N LEU A 105 -21.38 16.05 -12.57
CA LEU A 105 -21.54 16.26 -14.02
C LEU A 105 -22.19 15.05 -14.69
N ALA A 106 -21.78 13.84 -14.33
CA ALA A 106 -22.40 12.62 -14.85
C ALA A 106 -23.88 12.49 -14.41
N ALA A 107 -24.22 12.86 -13.17
CA ALA A 107 -25.59 12.79 -12.66
C ALA A 107 -26.52 13.87 -13.22
N ALA A 108 -25.98 14.97 -13.73
CA ALA A 108 -26.75 16.01 -14.41
C ALA A 108 -27.18 15.62 -15.84
N LEU A 109 -26.60 14.56 -16.40
CA LEU A 109 -26.98 14.03 -17.71
C LEU A 109 -28.34 13.31 -17.62
N PRO A 110 -29.18 13.37 -18.68
CA PRO A 110 -30.45 12.65 -18.72
C PRO A 110 -30.31 11.12 -18.56
N GLU A 111 -29.18 10.59 -19.02
CA GLU A 111 -28.79 9.18 -18.95
C GLU A 111 -27.31 9.08 -18.55
N PRO A 112 -26.87 7.93 -17.98
CA PRO A 112 -25.45 7.73 -17.71
C PRO A 112 -24.59 7.95 -18.96
N PRO A 113 -23.37 8.51 -18.81
CA PRO A 113 -22.53 8.81 -19.95
C PRO A 113 -22.17 7.53 -20.72
N ALA A 114 -22.19 7.63 -22.05
CA ALA A 114 -21.88 6.51 -22.93
C ALA A 114 -20.39 6.12 -22.83
N GLU A 115 -20.10 4.84 -23.05
CA GLU A 115 -18.72 4.32 -23.08
C GLU A 115 -17.99 4.75 -24.36
N GLU A 116 -18.68 4.71 -25.50
CA GLU A 116 -18.17 5.15 -26.80
C GLU A 116 -19.08 6.20 -27.44
N PRO A 117 -18.54 7.10 -28.30
CA PRO A 117 -19.35 8.05 -29.05
C PRO A 117 -20.34 7.34 -29.98
N GLY A 118 -21.62 7.71 -29.87
CA GLY A 118 -22.70 7.16 -30.70
C GLY A 118 -23.35 8.19 -31.61
N LEU A 119 -24.25 7.72 -32.50
CA LEU A 119 -25.01 8.57 -33.42
C LEU A 119 -25.96 9.55 -32.74
N LEU A 120 -26.30 9.30 -31.46
CA LEU A 120 -27.26 10.11 -30.70
C LEU A 120 -26.60 11.28 -29.94
N GLU A 121 -25.32 11.56 -30.19
CA GLU A 121 -24.55 12.65 -29.55
C GLU A 121 -24.64 12.64 -28.01
N VAL A 122 -24.84 11.45 -27.42
CA VAL A 122 -24.89 11.29 -25.95
C VAL A 122 -23.50 11.60 -25.38
N PRO A 123 -23.39 12.47 -24.37
CA PRO A 123 -22.12 12.75 -23.73
C PRO A 123 -21.45 11.47 -23.22
N THR A 124 -20.17 11.33 -23.51
CA THR A 124 -19.36 10.18 -23.15
C THR A 124 -18.67 10.38 -21.80
N ARG A 125 -18.08 9.30 -21.27
CA ARG A 125 -17.15 9.38 -20.15
C ARG A 125 -16.00 10.37 -20.43
N GLY A 126 -15.51 10.41 -21.67
CA GLY A 126 -14.44 11.31 -22.09
C GLY A 126 -14.85 12.77 -22.01
N ASP A 127 -16.08 13.10 -22.36
CA ASP A 127 -16.61 14.48 -22.32
C ASP A 127 -16.72 14.99 -20.88
N VAL A 128 -17.27 14.16 -19.97
CA VAL A 128 -17.36 14.49 -18.54
C VAL A 128 -15.97 14.72 -17.95
N LEU A 129 -15.02 13.82 -18.20
CA LEU A 129 -13.65 13.96 -17.69
C LEU A 129 -12.94 15.19 -18.28
N SER A 130 -13.15 15.48 -19.56
CA SER A 130 -12.58 16.67 -20.22
C SER A 130 -13.13 17.95 -19.61
N GLN A 131 -14.44 18.00 -19.30
CA GLN A 131 -15.03 19.15 -18.62
C GLN A 131 -14.44 19.33 -17.21
N VAL A 132 -14.29 18.25 -16.44
CA VAL A 132 -13.63 18.32 -15.11
C VAL A 132 -12.19 18.79 -15.23
N ALA A 133 -11.45 18.32 -16.23
CA ALA A 133 -10.07 18.76 -16.47
C ALA A 133 -9.99 20.27 -16.71
N VAL A 134 -10.89 20.81 -17.53
CA VAL A 134 -10.98 22.26 -17.79
C VAL A 134 -11.35 23.05 -16.52
N GLU A 135 -12.31 22.57 -15.73
CA GLU A 135 -12.78 23.27 -14.54
C GLU A 135 -11.78 23.24 -13.37
N THR A 136 -11.01 22.15 -13.25
CA THR A 136 -10.10 21.92 -12.11
C THR A 136 -8.63 22.18 -12.45
N GLY A 137 -8.28 22.26 -13.73
CA GLY A 137 -6.89 22.33 -14.20
C GLY A 137 -6.12 21.00 -14.10
N VAL A 138 -6.77 19.89 -13.73
CA VAL A 138 -6.14 18.57 -13.66
C VAL A 138 -6.09 17.94 -15.05
N GLU A 139 -4.89 17.57 -15.50
CA GLU A 139 -4.70 16.97 -16.83
C GLU A 139 -5.42 15.62 -17.01
N ASP A 140 -5.33 14.73 -16.01
CA ASP A 140 -6.03 13.44 -16.01
C ASP A 140 -6.86 13.25 -14.74
N PRO A 141 -8.12 13.72 -14.73
CA PRO A 141 -9.00 13.54 -13.58
C PRO A 141 -9.25 12.08 -13.22
N ALA A 142 -9.22 11.16 -14.20
CA ALA A 142 -9.47 9.75 -13.94
C ALA A 142 -8.32 9.08 -13.17
N ALA A 143 -7.08 9.47 -13.45
CA ALA A 143 -5.91 9.00 -12.69
C ALA A 143 -5.87 9.57 -11.26
N CYS A 144 -6.30 10.82 -11.08
CA CYS A 144 -6.20 11.50 -9.77
C CYS A 144 -7.39 11.24 -8.83
N MET A 145 -8.58 10.92 -9.34
CA MET A 145 -9.80 10.88 -8.53
C MET A 145 -9.79 9.84 -7.38
N TYR A 146 -8.93 8.81 -7.45
CA TYR A 146 -8.77 7.81 -6.38
C TYR A 146 -7.35 7.78 -5.80
N ALA A 147 -6.58 8.86 -5.97
CA ALA A 147 -5.23 8.99 -5.46
C ALA A 147 -5.15 9.02 -3.92
N ASP A 148 -6.28 9.28 -3.24
CA ASP A 148 -6.42 9.21 -1.79
C ASP A 148 -6.48 7.78 -1.24
N ARG A 149 -6.68 6.77 -2.10
CA ARG A 149 -6.71 5.37 -1.66
C ARG A 149 -5.34 4.94 -1.18
N GLN A 150 -5.31 4.18 -0.09
CA GLN A 150 -4.09 3.68 0.53
C GLN A 150 -3.14 3.01 -0.47
N GLY A 151 -3.64 2.15 -1.35
CA GLY A 151 -2.82 1.46 -2.35
C GLY A 151 -2.20 2.35 -3.43
N ALA A 152 -2.73 3.56 -3.63
CA ALA A 152 -2.23 4.57 -4.57
C ALA A 152 -1.19 5.51 -3.95
N GLN A 153 -1.11 5.56 -2.62
CA GLN A 153 -0.09 6.35 -1.93
C GLN A 153 1.30 5.92 -2.39
N LEU A 154 2.20 6.89 -2.57
CA LEU A 154 3.60 6.64 -2.85
C LEU A 154 4.35 6.49 -1.55
N LEU A 155 5.28 5.53 -1.51
CA LEU A 155 6.26 5.46 -0.43
C LEU A 155 7.18 6.69 -0.57
N GLY A 156 7.13 7.59 0.40
CA GLY A 156 7.94 8.80 0.44
C GLY A 156 9.32 8.49 0.99
N ASP A 157 9.58 8.96 2.21
CA ASP A 157 10.82 8.69 2.91
C ASP A 157 10.77 7.33 3.62
N PHE A 158 11.93 6.70 3.73
CA PHE A 158 12.11 5.46 4.48
C PHE A 158 13.37 5.55 5.34
N ASP A 159 13.17 5.58 6.66
CA ASP A 159 14.26 5.49 7.63
C ASP A 159 14.71 4.03 7.73
N ARG A 160 15.63 3.65 6.85
CA ARG A 160 16.11 2.27 6.73
C ARG A 160 16.89 1.87 7.99
N PRO A 161 16.40 0.90 8.80
CA PRO A 161 17.17 0.38 9.92
C PRO A 161 18.24 -0.62 9.45
N SER A 162 19.21 -0.87 10.33
CA SER A 162 20.02 -2.08 10.19
C SER A 162 19.17 -3.34 10.43
N PRO A 163 19.52 -4.51 9.86
CA PRO A 163 18.82 -5.76 10.14
C PRO A 163 18.79 -6.12 11.63
N GLU A 164 19.88 -5.82 12.36
CA GLU A 164 20.01 -6.05 13.79
C GLU A 164 19.13 -5.11 14.62
N GLU A 165 18.94 -3.87 14.17
CA GLU A 165 18.02 -2.92 14.83
C GLU A 165 16.55 -3.28 14.61
N LEU A 166 16.24 -4.00 13.54
CA LEU A 166 14.89 -4.45 13.22
C LEU A 166 14.47 -5.70 14.01
N VAL A 167 15.43 -6.58 14.34
CA VAL A 167 15.23 -7.89 14.99
C VAL A 167 15.24 -7.79 16.51
#